data_AF-A0A2G5SBZ4-F1
#
_entry.id   AF-A0A2G5SBZ4-F1
#
_cell.length_a   1.000
_cell.length_b   1.000
_cell.length_c   1.000
_cell.angle_alpha   90.00
_cell.angle_beta   90.00
_cell.angle_gamma   90.00
#
_symmetry.space_group_name_H-M   'P 1'
#
loop_
_entity.id
_entity.type
_entity.pdbx_description
1 polymer ?
#
loop_
_entity_poly.entity_id
_entity_poly.type
_entity_poly.pdbx_seq_one_letter_code
_entity_poly.pdbx_strand_id
1 'polypeptide(L)'
;MANLDIFLFCFLLLTAVDGQASKRIRVHYESVSQFLFHNSKLCGDPFSDAVWLPVLDLCTIECDITSQYCVENEELTQQCKTCLLIKNQRPYS
;
A
#
# COMPACT_ATOMS: atom_id res chain seq x y z
N MET A 1 -52.14 7.21 28.63
CA MET A 1 -51.44 8.00 27.59
C MET A 1 -49.96 8.16 27.97
N ALA A 2 -49.23 7.07 28.23
CA ALA A 2 -47.81 7.11 28.65
C ALA A 2 -46.93 6.06 27.94
N ASN A 3 -47.56 5.11 27.21
CA ASN A 3 -46.83 4.07 26.48
C ASN A 3 -46.33 4.57 25.12
N LEU A 4 -47.07 5.48 24.46
CA LEU A 4 -46.71 5.95 23.12
C LEU A 4 -45.44 6.81 23.11
N ASP A 5 -45.22 7.59 24.17
CA ASP A 5 -44.04 8.46 24.31
C ASP A 5 -42.75 7.67 24.57
N ILE A 6 -42.83 6.57 25.32
CA ILE A 6 -41.67 5.69 25.58
C ILE A 6 -41.19 5.04 24.27
N PHE A 7 -42.11 4.58 23.43
CA PHE A 7 -41.76 3.98 22.13
C PHE A 7 -41.13 5.01 21.17
N LEU A 8 -41.61 6.26 21.18
CA LEU A 8 -41.05 7.33 20.37
C LEU A 8 -39.62 7.70 20.80
N PHE A 9 -39.37 7.70 22.11
CA PHE A 9 -38.04 7.97 22.67
C PHE A 9 -37.04 6.84 22.33
N CYS A 10 -37.48 5.58 22.36
CA CYS A 10 -36.66 4.44 21.95
C CYS A 10 -36.31 4.47 20.46
N PHE A 11 -37.23 4.89 19.60
CA PHE A 11 -36.98 4.97 18.15
C PHE A 11 -35.96 6.06 17.78
N LEU A 12 -35.96 7.18 18.50
CA LEU A 12 -34.96 8.25 18.35
C LEU A 12 -33.55 7.83 18.77
N LEU A 13 -33.41 6.95 19.77
CA LEU A 13 -32.10 6.45 20.20
C LEU A 13 -31.53 5.38 19.24
N LEU A 14 -32.40 4.59 18.60
CA LEU A 14 -31.97 3.49 17.73
C LEU A 14 -31.49 3.94 16.34
N THR A 15 -31.91 5.11 15.85
CA THR A 15 -31.54 5.63 14.51
C THR A 15 -30.20 6.38 14.47
N ALA A 16 -29.49 6.49 15.60
CA ALA A 16 -28.25 7.25 15.71
C ALA A 16 -26.95 6.44 15.46
N VAL A 17 -27.04 5.17 15.03
CA VAL A 17 -25.86 4.29 14.90
C VAL A 17 -25.79 3.64 13.52
N ASP A 18 -25.44 4.42 12.50
CA ASP A 18 -24.92 3.90 11.22
C ASP A 18 -23.68 4.70 10.79
N GLY A 19 -22.66 4.68 11.64
CA GLY A 19 -21.32 5.17 11.32
C GLY A 19 -20.41 4.03 10.91
N GLN A 20 -20.57 3.47 9.69
CA GLN A 20 -19.55 2.58 9.13
C GLN A 20 -18.31 3.40 8.75
N ALA A 21 -17.44 3.63 9.74
CA ALA A 21 -16.09 4.08 9.50
C ALA A 21 -15.33 2.99 8.72
N SER A 22 -15.33 3.11 7.39
CA SER A 22 -14.52 2.29 6.49
C SER A 22 -13.04 2.55 6.81
N LYS A 23 -12.47 1.70 7.67
CA LYS A 23 -11.06 1.72 8.01
C LYS A 23 -10.29 1.24 6.77
N ARG A 24 -9.87 2.16 5.92
CA ARG A 24 -8.95 1.88 4.80
C ARG A 24 -7.70 1.24 5.39
N ILE A 25 -7.56 -0.08 5.25
CA ILE A 25 -6.38 -0.83 5.71
C ILE A 25 -5.20 -0.33 4.87
N ARG A 26 -4.32 0.46 5.49
CA ARG A 26 -3.01 0.77 4.91
C ARG A 26 -2.11 -0.42 5.22
N VAL A 27 -1.78 -1.21 4.20
CA VAL A 27 -0.77 -2.26 4.32
C VAL A 27 0.58 -1.55 4.40
N HIS A 28 1.24 -1.68 5.55
CA HIS A 28 2.61 -1.23 5.74
C HIS A 28 3.53 -2.39 5.37
N TYR A 29 4.53 -2.13 4.52
CA TYR A 29 5.53 -3.12 4.15
C TYR A 29 6.83 -2.80 4.88
N GLU A 30 7.50 -3.82 5.41
CA GLU A 30 8.74 -3.61 6.17
C GLU A 30 9.96 -3.44 5.26
N SER A 31 9.86 -3.82 3.99
CA SER A 31 10.92 -3.66 3.00
C SER A 31 10.40 -3.51 1.57
N VAL A 32 11.24 -2.96 0.69
CA VAL A 32 10.98 -2.88 -0.76
C VAL A 32 10.73 -4.27 -1.35
N SER A 33 11.45 -5.29 -0.92
CA SER A 33 11.27 -6.67 -1.39
C SER A 33 9.90 -7.24 -1.04
N GLN A 34 9.41 -7.01 0.19
CA GLN A 34 8.06 -7.41 0.59
C GLN A 34 7.00 -6.69 -0.25
N PHE A 35 7.20 -5.40 -0.48
CA PHE A 35 6.33 -4.58 -1.30
C PHE A 35 6.23 -5.11 -2.74
N LEU A 36 7.38 -5.35 -3.39
CA LEU A 36 7.46 -5.84 -4.76
C LEU A 36 6.86 -7.23 -4.91
N PHE A 37 7.13 -8.14 -3.96
CA PHE A 37 6.56 -9.48 -3.96
C PHE A 37 5.03 -9.47 -3.90
N HIS A 38 4.46 -8.62 -3.03
CA HIS A 38 3.01 -8.51 -2.88
C HIS A 38 2.33 -7.85 -4.09
N ASN A 39 3.08 -7.05 -4.86
CA ASN A 39 2.62 -6.32 -6.03
C ASN A 39 3.19 -6.89 -7.34
N SER A 40 3.60 -8.15 -7.37
CA SER A 40 4.24 -8.78 -8.54
C SER A 40 3.38 -8.75 -9.81
N LYS A 41 2.06 -8.67 -9.68
CA LYS A 41 1.15 -8.46 -10.83
C LYS A 41 1.32 -7.09 -11.51
N LEU A 42 1.74 -6.07 -10.76
CA LEU A 42 1.94 -4.70 -11.24
C LEU A 42 3.40 -4.42 -11.61
N CYS A 43 4.33 -5.06 -10.90
CA CYS A 43 5.76 -4.77 -10.97
C CYS A 43 6.56 -5.90 -11.64
N GLY A 44 5.90 -6.99 -12.03
CA GLY A 44 6.56 -8.21 -12.47
C GLY A 44 7.10 -9.03 -11.30
N ASP A 45 7.63 -10.22 -11.60
CA ASP A 45 8.36 -11.00 -10.60
C ASP A 45 9.75 -10.36 -10.37
N PRO A 46 10.04 -9.82 -9.18
CA PRO A 46 11.33 -9.18 -8.89
C PRO A 46 12.52 -10.14 -8.96
N PHE A 47 12.29 -11.45 -8.97
CA PHE A 47 13.33 -12.49 -9.08
C PHE A 47 13.35 -13.19 -10.45
N SER A 48 12.54 -12.74 -11.41
CA SER A 48 12.56 -13.29 -12.78
C SER A 48 13.90 -13.08 -13.49
N ASP A 49 14.67 -12.10 -13.05
CA ASP A 49 15.97 -11.72 -13.58
C ASP A 49 17.01 -11.77 -12.44
N ALA A 50 17.61 -12.95 -12.25
CA ALA A 50 18.50 -13.24 -11.12
C ALA A 50 19.76 -12.34 -11.07
N VAL A 51 20.06 -11.62 -12.15
CA VAL A 51 21.18 -10.67 -12.23
C VAL A 51 20.86 -9.36 -11.51
N TRP A 52 19.58 -8.97 -11.43
CA TRP A 52 19.17 -7.65 -10.95
C TRP A 52 18.34 -7.74 -9.68
N LEU A 53 18.91 -7.33 -8.56
CA LEU A 53 18.27 -7.41 -7.24
C LEU A 53 17.76 -6.02 -6.79
N PRO A 54 16.56 -5.93 -6.18
CA PRO A 54 16.08 -4.68 -5.60
C PRO A 54 17.03 -4.14 -4.53
N VAL A 55 17.36 -2.86 -4.63
CA VAL A 55 18.19 -2.19 -3.61
C VAL A 55 17.32 -1.86 -2.40
N LEU A 56 17.81 -2.19 -1.21
CA LEU A 56 17.04 -2.02 0.04
C LEU A 56 17.06 -0.57 0.54
N ASP A 57 18.22 0.12 0.52
CA ASP A 57 18.36 1.43 1.19
C ASP A 57 19.12 2.50 0.39
N LEU A 58 19.92 2.14 -0.62
CA LEU A 58 20.90 3.05 -1.26
C LEU A 58 20.80 3.04 -2.78
N CYS A 59 19.76 3.67 -3.32
CA CYS A 59 19.76 4.04 -4.73
C CYS A 59 20.55 5.33 -4.93
N THR A 60 21.64 5.26 -5.70
CA THR A 60 22.49 6.40 -6.06
C THR A 60 21.98 7.16 -7.29
N ILE A 61 21.13 6.50 -8.09
CA ILE A 61 20.43 7.08 -9.23
C ILE A 61 19.03 7.52 -8.85
N GLU A 62 18.47 8.49 -9.58
CA GLU A 62 17.12 8.97 -9.35
C GLU A 62 16.11 8.16 -10.18
N CYS A 63 15.28 7.36 -9.51
CA CYS A 63 14.15 6.66 -10.11
C CYS A 63 12.83 7.36 -9.72
N ASP A 64 11.83 7.32 -10.61
CA ASP A 64 10.49 7.81 -10.26
C ASP A 64 9.86 6.91 -9.19
N ILE A 65 9.82 7.39 -7.94
CA ILE A 65 9.27 6.67 -6.78
C ILE A 65 7.81 6.22 -6.93
N THR A 66 7.08 6.74 -7.93
CA THR A 66 5.67 6.40 -8.17
C THR A 66 5.48 5.35 -9.25
N SER A 67 6.47 5.15 -10.13
CA SER A 67 6.34 4.26 -11.29
C SER A 67 7.54 3.35 -11.50
N GLN A 68 8.58 3.46 -10.66
CA GLN A 68 9.84 2.75 -10.80
C GLN A 68 10.42 2.33 -9.45
N TYR A 69 11.30 1.33 -9.48
CA TYR A 69 12.11 0.89 -8.36
C TYR A 69 13.55 0.65 -8.80
N CYS A 70 14.47 0.75 -7.84
CA CYS A 70 15.90 0.65 -8.08
C CYS A 70 16.37 -0.80 -7.94
N VAL A 71 17.17 -1.26 -8.89
CA VAL A 71 17.85 -2.56 -8.84
C VAL A 71 19.34 -2.38 -9.05
N GLU A 72 20.12 -3.30 -8.53
CA GLU A 72 21.57 -3.37 -8.65
C GLU A 72 22.01 -4.76 -9.10
N ASN A 73 23.08 -4.84 -9.89
CA ASN A 73 23.69 -6.10 -10.30
C ASN A 73 24.98 -6.41 -9.52
N GLU A 74 25.58 -7.57 -9.79
CA GLU A 74 26.84 -7.99 -9.16
C GLU A 74 28.04 -7.07 -9.44
N GLU A 75 27.95 -6.25 -10.49
CA GLU A 75 28.97 -5.26 -10.87
C GLU A 75 28.75 -3.88 -10.21
N LEU A 76 27.81 -3.77 -9.25
CA LEU A 76 27.42 -2.52 -8.58
C LEU A 76 26.86 -1.45 -9.54
N THR A 77 26.33 -1.89 -10.68
CA THR A 77 25.61 -1.02 -11.61
C THR A 77 24.16 -0.94 -11.19
N GLN A 78 23.61 0.27 -11.14
CA GLN A 78 22.21 0.51 -10.77
C GLN A 78 21.38 0.90 -11.98
N GLN A 79 20.11 0.48 -12.00
CA GLN A 79 19.13 0.92 -12.99
C GLN A 79 17.71 0.96 -12.41
N CYS A 80 16.82 1.71 -13.05
CA CYS A 80 15.40 1.78 -12.70
C CYS A 80 14.61 0.74 -13.47
N LYS A 81 13.78 -0.05 -12.78
CA LYS A 81 12.77 -0.94 -13.39
C LYS A 81 11.36 -0.41 -13.12
N THR A 82 10.46 -0.61 -14.07
CA THR A 82 9.09 -0.09 -13.99
C THR A 82 8.22 -0.92 -13.04
N CYS A 83 7.44 -0.24 -12.21
CA CYS A 83 6.47 -0.79 -11.27
C CYS A 83 5.32 0.22 -11.16
N LEU A 84 4.19 -0.06 -11.82
CA LEU A 84 3.08 0.88 -11.94
C LEU A 84 2.30 0.97 -10.62
N LEU A 85 2.77 1.79 -9.68
CA LEU A 85 2.09 2.02 -8.42
C LEU A 85 1.09 3.17 -8.57
N ILE A 86 -0.18 2.87 -8.29
CA ILE A 86 -1.16 3.93 -8.07
C ILE A 86 -0.74 4.62 -6.77
N LYS A 87 -0.28 5.89 -6.87
CA LYS A 87 0.25 6.88 -5.89
C LYS A 87 -0.08 6.81 -4.38
N ASN A 88 -0.87 5.85 -3.90
CA ASN A 88 -1.37 5.70 -2.53
C ASN A 88 -0.67 4.62 -1.68
N GLN A 89 0.34 3.93 -2.19
CA GLN A 89 1.12 2.95 -1.42
C GLN A 89 2.60 3.33 -1.46
N ARG A 90 3.00 4.31 -0.65
CA ARG A 90 4.42 4.63 -0.48
C ARG A 90 5.06 3.61 0.48
N PRO A 91 6.13 2.90 0.08
CA PRO A 91 6.86 1.99 0.96
C PRO A 91 7.67 2.73 2.04
N TYR A 92 7.97 4.01 1.82
CA TYR A 92 8.61 4.88 2.81
C TYR A 92 7.75 6.14 3.02
N SER A 93 7.29 6.34 4.26
CA SER A 93 6.75 7.61 4.74
C SER A 93 7.59 8.13 5.89
#